data_AF-A0A6L5WH79-F1
#
_entry.id   AF-A0A6L5WH79-F1
#
_cell.length_a   1.000
_cell.length_b   1.000
_cell.length_c   1.000
_cell.angle_alpha   90.00
_cell.angle_beta   90.00
_cell.angle_gamma   90.00
#
_symmetry.space_group_name_H-M   'P 1'
#
loop_
_entity.id
_entity.type
_entity.pdbx_description
1 polymer ?
#
loop_
_entity_poly.entity_id
_entity_poly.type
_entity_poly.pdbx_seq_one_letter_code
_entity_poly.pdbx_strand_id
1 'polypeptide(L)' 'MIISTTITTKETPQIIEILQNAIEQIRQINQEVSVEYANYETEYDVSQADKDDKKEILALRECEKLEYVSLKEIDG' A
#
# COMPACT_ATOMS: atom_id res chain seq x y z
N MET A 1 -18.54 -16.06 22.52
CA MET A 1 -17.23 -16.31 21.87
C MET A 1 -17.18 -15.43 20.64
N ILE A 2 -16.09 -14.67 20.44
CA ILE A 2 -15.92 -13.76 19.30
C ILE A 2 -14.96 -14.42 18.33
N ILE A 3 -15.30 -14.40 17.04
CA ILE A 3 -14.44 -14.88 15.95
C ILE A 3 -14.13 -13.67 15.07
N SER A 4 -12.85 -13.44 14.77
CA SER A 4 -12.39 -12.37 13.90
C SER A 4 -11.36 -12.93 12.91
N THR A 5 -11.45 -12.47 11.65
CA THR A 5 -10.60 -12.92 10.54
C THR A 5 -10.31 -11.73 9.62
N THR A 6 -9.06 -11.60 9.17
CA THR A 6 -8.63 -10.60 8.18
C THR A 6 -8.20 -11.29 6.88
N ILE A 7 -8.62 -10.75 5.74
CA ILE A 7 -8.26 -11.26 4.41
C ILE A 7 -7.58 -10.12 3.64
N THR A 8 -6.34 -10.35 3.20
CA THR A 8 -5.58 -9.42 2.35
C THR A 8 -5.33 -10.08 0.99
N THR A 9 -5.78 -9.44 -0.08
CA THR A 9 -5.67 -9.96 -1.44
C THR A 9 -5.68 -8.83 -2.46
N LYS A 10 -5.23 -9.11 -3.69
CA LYS A 10 -5.39 -8.16 -4.79
C LYS A 10 -6.87 -7.99 -5.12
N GLU A 11 -7.28 -6.74 -5.36
CA GLU A 11 -8.63 -6.45 -5.77
C GLU A 11 -8.91 -7.02 -7.16
N THR A 12 -9.88 -7.92 -7.24
CA THR A 12 -10.47 -8.37 -8.51
C THR A 12 -11.99 -8.43 -8.36
N PRO A 13 -12.76 -8.21 -9.43
CA PRO A 13 -14.22 -8.29 -9.36
C PRO A 13 -14.74 -9.62 -8.79
N GLN A 14 -14.08 -10.74 -9.15
CA GLN A 14 -14.46 -12.07 -8.67
C GLN A 14 -14.25 -12.21 -7.16
N ILE A 15 -13.15 -11.67 -6.63
CA ILE A 15 -12.85 -11.72 -5.20
C ILE A 15 -13.84 -10.85 -4.42
N ILE A 16 -14.17 -9.67 -4.91
CA ILE A 16 -15.18 -8.79 -4.29
C ILE A 16 -16.52 -9.51 -4.18
N GLU A 17 -16.97 -10.13 -5.26
CA GLU A 17 -18.24 -10.87 -5.30
C GLU A 17 -18.27 -12.03 -4.29
N ILE A 18 -17.19 -12.79 -4.19
CA ILE A 18 -17.07 -13.89 -3.22
C ILE A 18 -17.15 -13.36 -1.78
N LEU A 19 -16.42 -12.28 -1.47
CA LEU A 19 -16.40 -11.69 -0.13
C LEU A 19 -17.76 -11.10 0.25
N GLN A 20 -18.44 -10.43 -0.69
CA GLN A 20 -19.79 -9.89 -0.48
C GLN A 20 -20.79 -11.01 -0.18
N ASN A 21 -20.80 -12.08 -0.98
CA ASN A 21 -21.66 -13.24 -0.75
C ASN A 21 -21.40 -13.92 0.60
N ALA A 22 -20.13 -14.04 1.01
CA ALA A 22 -19.78 -14.61 2.30
C ALA A 22 -20.31 -13.73 3.46
N ILE A 23 -20.13 -12.41 3.37
CA ILE A 23 -20.63 -11.46 4.38
C ILE A 23 -22.15 -11.55 4.51
N GLU A 24 -22.88 -11.61 3.39
CA GLU A 24 -24.35 -11.75 3.40
C GLU A 24 -24.79 -13.05 4.08
N GLN A 25 -24.15 -14.18 3.77
CA GLN A 25 -24.45 -15.46 4.41
C GLN A 25 -24.21 -15.41 5.93
N ILE A 26 -23.13 -14.77 6.38
CA ILE A 26 -22.85 -14.63 7.82
C ILE A 26 -23.90 -13.73 8.48
N ARG A 27 -24.30 -12.62 7.82
CA ARG A 27 -25.34 -11.70 8.33
C ARG A 27 -26.72 -12.37 8.47
N GLN A 28 -27.05 -13.32 7.60
CA GLN A 28 -28.29 -14.10 7.73
C GLN A 28 -28.30 -14.97 8.99
N ILE A 29 -27.13 -15.43 9.44
CA ILE A 29 -26.98 -16.24 10.65
C ILE A 29 -26.92 -15.35 11.90
N ASN A 30 -26.20 -14.23 11.83
CA ASN A 30 -26.05 -13.30 12.93
C ASN A 30 -26.03 -11.85 12.43
N GLN A 31 -27.00 -11.03 12.88
CA GLN A 31 -27.11 -9.63 12.47
C GLN A 31 -26.06 -8.72 13.14
N GLU A 32 -25.36 -9.18 14.17
CA GLU A 32 -24.33 -8.40 14.90
C GLU A 32 -22.94 -8.42 14.24
N VAL A 33 -22.84 -8.91 13.00
CA VAL A 33 -21.57 -9.01 12.27
C VAL A 33 -21.08 -7.63 11.86
N SER A 34 -19.93 -7.23 12.40
CA SER A 34 -19.19 -6.05 11.94
C SER A 34 -18.24 -6.42 10.79
N VAL A 35 -18.20 -5.59 9.75
CA VAL A 35 -17.27 -5.72 8.62
C VAL A 35 -16.55 -4.41 8.42
N GLU A 36 -15.21 -4.45 8.44
CA GLU A 36 -14.36 -3.31 8.17
C GLU A 36 -13.68 -3.50 6.81
N TYR A 37 -13.86 -2.52 5.92
CA TYR A 37 -13.18 -2.47 4.62
C TYR A 37 -11.96 -1.57 4.76
N ALA A 38 -10.77 -2.15 4.76
CA ALA A 38 -9.52 -1.40 4.71
C ALA A 38 -9.15 -1.13 3.24
N ASN A 39 -9.31 0.11 2.78
CA ASN A 39 -8.74 0.53 1.49
C ASN A 39 -7.26 0.83 1.70
N TYR A 40 -6.39 -0.08 1.25
CA TYR A 40 -4.95 0.16 1.18
C TYR A 40 -4.66 0.88 -0.13
N GLU A 41 -5.20 2.07 -0.32
CA GLU A 41 -4.63 3.01 -1.29
C GLU A 41 -3.23 3.35 -0.78
N THR A 42 -2.24 2.62 -1.26
CA THR A 42 -0.84 3.00 -1.14
C THR A 42 -0.58 4.15 -2.10
N GLU A 43 -1.32 5.25 -1.97
CA GLU A 43 -0.84 6.54 -2.44
C GLU A 43 0.21 6.97 -1.42
N TYR A 44 1.47 6.64 -1.71
CA TYR A 44 2.59 7.29 -1.04
C TYR A 44 2.49 8.77 -1.43
N ASP A 45 1.84 9.56 -0.58
CA ASP A 45 1.75 11.01 -0.78
C ASP A 45 3.17 11.57 -0.61
N VAL A 46 3.84 11.78 -1.74
CA VAL A 46 5.22 12.23 -1.80
C VAL A 46 5.29 13.56 -1.03
N SER A 47 5.99 13.54 0.09
CA SER A 47 6.04 14.69 0.98
C SER A 47 6.69 15.88 0.27
N GLN A 48 6.44 17.09 0.76
CA GLN A 48 7.13 18.26 0.19
C GLN A 48 8.65 18.14 0.31
N ALA A 49 9.14 17.48 1.37
CA ALA A 49 10.56 17.16 1.54
C ALA A 49 11.07 16.23 0.42
N ASP A 50 10.33 15.16 0.09
CA ASP A 50 10.70 14.26 -1.01
C ASP A 50 10.73 14.98 -2.37
N LYS A 51 9.85 15.96 -2.57
CA LYS A 51 9.82 16.81 -3.79
C LYS A 51 11.03 17.75 -3.83
N ASP A 52 11.40 18.32 -2.70
CA ASP A 52 12.53 19.22 -2.57
C ASP A 52 13.86 18.46 -2.74
N ASP A 53 13.99 17.27 -2.13
CA ASP A 53 15.13 16.36 -2.30
C ASP A 53 15.29 15.95 -3.76
N LYS A 54 14.18 15.60 -4.44
CA LYS A 54 14.21 15.29 -5.87
C LYS A 54 14.69 16.48 -6.71
N LYS A 55 14.27 17.70 -6.35
CA LYS A 55 14.69 18.92 -7.04
C LYS A 55 16.17 19.20 -6.83
N GLU A 56 16.69 18.98 -5.62
CA GLU A 56 18.11 19.12 -5.30
C GLU A 56 18.95 18.09 -6.04
N ILE A 57 18.54 16.82 -6.06
CA ILE A 57 19.23 15.75 -6.81
C ILE A 57 19.29 16.09 -8.31
N LEU A 58 18.20 16.59 -8.89
CA LEU A 58 18.19 17.00 -10.29
C LEU A 58 19.13 18.18 -10.55
N ALA A 59 19.15 19.18 -9.68
CA ALA A 59 20.05 20.33 -9.79
C ALA A 59 21.54 19.92 -9.66
N LEU A 60 21.86 19.01 -8.74
CA LEU A 60 23.21 18.47 -8.58
C LEU A 60 23.64 17.64 -9.79
N ARG A 61 22.71 16.93 -10.44
CA ARG A 61 22.96 16.19 -11.69
C ARG A 61 23.30 17.14 -12.84
N GLU A 62 22.54 18.22 -13.01
CA GLU A 62 22.79 19.21 -14.06
C GLU A 62 24.13 19.93 -13.88
N CYS A 63 24.59 20.07 -12.64
CA CYS A 63 25.88 20.65 -12.32
C CYS A 63 27.05 19.65 -12.37
N GLU A 64 26.83 18.40 -12.82
CA GLU A 64 27.82 17.30 -12.83
C GLU A 64 28.46 17.00 -11.46
N LYS A 65 27.78 17.34 -10.36
CA LYS A 65 28.27 17.16 -8.98
C LYS A 65 27.84 15.83 -8.34
N LEU A 66 27.14 14.99 -9.08
CA LEU A 66 26.75 13.66 -8.60
C LEU A 66 27.76 12.62 -9.06
N GLU A 67 28.52 12.08 -8.11
CA GLU A 67 29.26 10.86 -8.31
C GLU A 67 28.31 9.66 -8.15
N TYR A 68 28.22 8.83 -9.18
CA TYR A 68 27.47 7.58 -9.10
C TYR A 68 28.30 6.56 -8.32
N VAL A 69 27.95 6.33 -7.05
CA VAL A 69 28.50 5.21 -6.29
C VAL A 69 27.69 3.96 -6.60
N SER A 70 28.37 2.93 -7.08
CA SER A 70 27.75 1.62 -7.30
C SER A 70 27.57 0.93 -5.95
N LEU A 71 26.42 0.28 -5.72
CA LEU A 71 26.16 -0.51 -4.50
C LEU A 71 27.24 -1.58 -4.21
N LYS A 72 28.05 -1.96 -5.21
CA LYS A 72 29.20 -2.88 -5.02
C LYS A 72 30.39 -2.25 -4.29
N GLU A 73 30.46 -0.92 -4.20
CA GLU A 73 31.58 -0.20 -3.58
C GLU A 73 31.36 0.04 -2.07
N ILE A 74 30.15 -0.23 -1.56
CA ILE A 74 29.80 0.01 -0.15
C ILE A 74 30.11 -1.21 0.74
N ASP A 75 30.25 -2.40 0.15
CA ASP A 75 30.59 -3.66 0.83
C ASP A 75 32.06 -4.13 0.59
N GLY A 76 32.97 -3.19 0.30
CA GLY A 76 34.40 -3.44 0.10
C GLY A 76 35.25 -3.30 1.36
#